data_AF-A0AAW4RT19-F1
#
_entry.id   AF-A0AAW4RT19-F1
#
_cell.length_a   1.000
_cell.length_b   1.000
_cell.length_c   1.000
_cell.angle_alpha   90.00
_cell.angle_beta   90.00
_cell.angle_gamma   90.00
#
_symmetry.space_group_name_H-M   'P 1'
#
loop_
_entity.id
_entity.type
_entity.pdbx_description
1 polymer ?
#
loop_
_entity_poly.entity_id
_entity_poly.type
_entity_poly.pdbx_seq_one_letter_code
_entity_poly.pdbx_strand_id
1 'polypeptide(L)'
;MVKQLEDANMLTPDRVKNALWLGECRIHNVQLLDVTAGPIGEELLTVQVLDQGEPFVMTGGARFGEFSGRDIGRVGYLEAARFAPPRLSNGECWFRAYLDQTLRRAPEFDAPMSLSGFPGRRVANIGWICESKPMGFRAPAGLVPGGEGRFVPDETVQITLNVPPEFVRLCRQYQRSPEEILRGFIADAAELHDLHGAPRADGFSSNGSDERDYAEAWIERAYAPWRVDIDALEEKEAEEEEREDQRIEIGAYLDDVVADGGDADAFLEAVRDLADRFKSESCSREG
;
A
#
# COMPACT_ATOMS: atom_id res chain seq x y z
N MET A 1 3.19 11.58 16.08
CA MET A 1 3.27 12.56 14.97
C MET A 1 4.76 12.67 14.63
N VAL A 2 5.24 11.95 13.62
CA VAL A 2 6.67 11.91 13.25
C VAL A 2 7.04 13.27 12.67
N LYS A 3 7.66 14.15 13.46
CA LYS A 3 8.28 15.37 12.92
C LYS A 3 9.51 14.94 12.13
N GLN A 4 9.61 15.25 10.84
CA GLN A 4 10.82 15.00 10.06
C GLN A 4 11.72 16.25 10.13
N LEU A 5 13.00 16.06 10.44
CA LEU A 5 13.99 17.13 10.63
C LEU A 5 14.80 17.31 9.34
N GLU A 6 14.17 17.84 8.28
CA GLU A 6 14.87 18.09 7.00
C GLU A 6 14.74 19.55 6.51
N ASP A 7 14.37 20.49 7.39
CA ASP A 7 14.39 21.92 7.08
C ASP A 7 15.83 22.49 7.10
N ALA A 8 16.44 22.52 5.92
CA ALA A 8 17.32 23.53 5.32
C ALA A 8 18.54 24.12 6.09
N ASN A 9 19.02 23.54 7.19
CA ASN A 9 20.30 23.98 7.78
C ASN A 9 21.12 22.79 8.31
N MET A 10 22.23 22.49 7.62
CA MET A 10 23.28 21.51 7.94
C MET A 10 22.93 20.51 9.05
N LEU A 11 22.63 19.26 8.66
CA LEU A 11 22.57 18.13 9.58
C LEU A 11 23.97 17.83 10.12
N THR A 12 24.38 18.55 11.17
CA THR A 12 25.60 18.21 11.91
C THR A 12 25.42 16.87 12.61
N PRO A 13 26.50 16.12 12.88
CA PRO A 13 26.42 14.83 13.60
C PRO A 13 25.67 14.94 14.93
N ASP A 14 25.79 16.08 15.62
CA ASP A 14 25.08 16.34 16.88
C ASP A 14 23.57 16.56 16.68
N ARG A 15 23.13 17.18 15.57
CA ARG A 15 21.70 17.30 15.24
C ARG A 15 21.10 15.96 14.85
N VAL A 16 21.85 15.14 14.11
CA VAL A 16 21.47 13.76 13.75
C VAL A 16 21.29 12.91 15.02
N LYS A 17 22.28 12.94 15.92
CA LYS A 17 22.20 12.23 17.21
C LYS A 17 21.03 12.70 18.05
N ASN A 18 20.81 14.02 18.14
CA ASN A 18 19.67 14.57 18.88
C ASN A 18 18.31 14.20 18.25
N ALA A 19 18.21 14.17 16.92
CA ALA A 19 16.99 13.75 16.21
C ALA A 19 16.65 12.28 16.47
N LEU A 20 17.66 11.41 16.42
CA LEU A 20 17.51 9.98 16.74
C LEU A 20 17.22 9.76 18.23
N TRP A 21 17.82 10.56 19.11
CA TRP A 21 17.60 10.49 20.56
C TRP A 21 16.17 10.85 20.96
N LEU A 22 15.56 11.84 20.30
CA LEU A 22 14.14 12.16 20.49
C LEU A 22 13.21 11.04 20.00
N GLY A 23 13.75 10.01 19.34
CA GLY A 23 13.06 8.79 18.97
C GLY A 23 12.07 8.95 17.82
N GLU A 24 11.80 10.16 17.34
CA GLU A 24 10.70 10.45 16.42
C GLU A 24 11.09 10.56 14.95
N CYS A 25 12.38 10.43 14.59
CA CYS A 25 12.86 10.74 13.24
C CYS A 25 13.64 9.58 12.61
N ARG A 26 13.26 9.19 11.39
CA ARG A 26 14.16 8.50 10.46
C ARG A 26 14.96 9.54 9.69
N ILE A 27 16.25 9.28 9.48
CA ILE A 27 17.12 10.15 8.69
C ILE A 27 17.37 9.45 7.38
N HIS A 28 16.86 10.02 6.29
CA HIS A 28 16.88 9.41 4.97
C HIS A 28 18.12 9.84 4.17
N ASN A 29 18.30 9.20 2.99
CA ASN A 29 19.39 9.48 2.07
C ASN A 29 20.78 9.37 2.72
N VAL A 30 20.99 8.32 3.52
CA VAL A 30 22.26 8.05 4.19
C VAL A 30 23.00 6.94 3.47
N GLN A 31 24.28 7.14 3.16
CA GLN A 31 25.18 6.10 2.69
C GLN A 31 25.98 5.51 3.85
N LEU A 32 26.03 4.18 3.95
CA LEU A 32 26.90 3.48 4.87
C LEU A 32 28.28 3.31 4.21
N LEU A 33 29.32 3.93 4.77
CA LEU A 33 30.66 3.92 4.20
C LEU A 33 31.53 2.81 4.80
N ASP A 34 31.39 2.55 6.09
CA ASP A 34 32.17 1.52 6.78
C ASP A 34 31.48 1.06 8.08
N VAL A 35 31.84 -0.13 8.56
CA VAL A 35 31.40 -0.70 9.84
C VAL A 35 32.62 -1.23 10.58
N THR A 36 32.92 -0.65 11.74
CA THR A 36 34.06 -1.05 12.58
C THR A 36 33.60 -1.52 13.96
N ALA A 37 34.47 -2.25 14.66
CA ALA A 37 34.19 -2.68 16.03
C ALA A 37 34.49 -1.54 17.01
N GLY A 38 33.51 -1.23 17.85
CA GLY A 38 33.65 -0.29 18.95
C GLY A 38 34.37 -0.90 20.17
N PRO A 39 34.75 -0.04 21.14
CA PRO A 39 35.53 -0.43 22.32
C PRO A 39 34.82 -1.45 23.23
N ILE A 40 33.50 -1.56 23.18
CA ILE A 40 32.71 -2.54 23.95
C ILE A 40 32.12 -3.66 23.07
N GLY A 41 32.55 -3.77 21.80
CA GLY A 41 32.12 -4.79 20.84
C GLY A 41 30.83 -4.45 20.07
N GLU A 42 30.38 -3.21 20.17
CA GLU A 42 29.28 -2.63 19.40
C GLU A 42 29.70 -2.31 17.95
N GLU A 43 28.74 -2.16 17.05
CA GLU A 43 29.03 -1.64 15.70
C GLU A 43 29.24 -0.12 15.75
N LEU A 44 30.32 0.37 15.14
CA LEU A 44 30.51 1.77 14.80
C LEU A 44 30.26 1.95 13.31
N LEU A 45 29.20 2.67 12.98
CA LEU A 45 28.75 2.92 11.61
C LEU A 45 29.34 4.25 11.13
N THR A 46 30.21 4.21 10.13
CA THR A 46 30.66 5.41 9.42
C THR A 46 29.65 5.70 8.32
N VAL A 47 28.94 6.81 8.44
CA VAL A 47 27.82 7.16 7.56
C VAL A 47 27.98 8.56 7.00
N GLN A 48 27.33 8.80 5.87
CA GLN A 48 27.29 10.11 5.22
C GLN A 48 25.86 10.40 4.78
N VAL A 49 25.32 11.55 5.14
CA VAL A 49 24.07 12.05 4.56
C VAL A 49 24.40 12.60 3.18
N LEU A 50 23.76 12.05 2.15
CA LEU A 50 23.93 12.51 0.77
C LEU A 50 23.58 13.99 0.68
N ASP A 51 24.32 14.72 -0.16
CA ASP A 51 24.15 16.15 -0.44
C ASP A 51 24.41 17.13 0.73
N GLN A 52 24.72 16.65 1.95
CA GLN A 52 24.78 17.51 3.14
C GLN A 52 26.05 17.46 4.01
N GLY A 53 27.06 16.63 3.73
CA GLY A 53 28.35 16.85 4.41
C GLY A 53 29.33 15.70 4.50
N GLU A 54 30.29 15.91 5.40
CA GLU A 54 31.39 15.00 5.73
C GLU A 54 30.89 13.72 6.42
N PRO A 55 31.60 12.58 6.25
CA PRO A 55 31.34 11.37 7.00
C PRO A 55 31.38 11.59 8.51
N PHE A 56 30.48 10.92 9.23
CA PHE A 56 30.49 10.89 10.69
C PHE A 56 30.18 9.50 11.24
N VAL A 57 30.58 9.27 12.48
CA VAL A 57 30.46 7.97 13.14
C VAL A 57 29.25 7.95 14.09
N MET A 58 28.45 6.90 13.95
CA MET A 58 27.29 6.60 14.77
C MET A 58 27.46 5.26 15.47
N THR A 59 26.90 5.13 16.67
CA THR A 59 26.83 3.85 17.37
C THR A 59 25.66 3.03 16.84
N GLY A 60 25.95 1.83 16.37
CA GLY A 60 24.97 0.85 15.91
C GLY A 60 24.32 0.11 17.08
N GLY A 61 23.04 -0.24 16.94
CA GLY A 61 22.29 -1.02 17.94
C GLY A 61 22.58 -2.53 17.95
N ALA A 62 23.48 -3.02 17.09
CA ALA A 62 23.85 -4.42 16.95
C ALA A 62 25.26 -4.71 17.50
N ARG A 63 25.54 -5.98 17.75
CA ARG A 63 26.92 -6.44 17.99
C ARG A 63 27.69 -6.49 16.67
N PHE A 64 28.99 -6.20 16.75
CA PHE A 64 29.85 -6.25 15.58
C PHE A 64 29.81 -7.60 14.88
N GLY A 65 29.54 -7.58 13.56
CA GLY A 65 29.62 -8.73 12.67
C GLY A 65 28.29 -9.42 12.38
N GLU A 66 27.16 -8.93 12.88
CA GLU A 66 25.89 -9.61 12.72
C GLU A 66 25.11 -9.17 11.48
N PHE A 67 25.06 -7.86 11.15
CA PHE A 67 24.09 -7.39 10.14
C PHE A 67 24.57 -6.28 9.22
N SER A 68 25.25 -5.23 9.73
CA SER A 68 25.44 -3.99 8.95
C SER A 68 26.54 -4.09 7.89
N GLY A 69 27.53 -4.98 8.08
CA GLY A 69 28.67 -5.11 7.16
C GLY A 69 28.30 -5.50 5.72
N ARG A 70 27.15 -6.16 5.51
CA ARG A 70 26.67 -6.55 4.17
C ARG A 70 26.15 -5.38 3.34
N ASP A 71 25.85 -4.27 4.01
CA ASP A 71 25.22 -3.09 3.41
C ASP A 71 26.22 -1.92 3.23
N ILE A 72 27.52 -2.17 3.43
CA ILE A 72 28.58 -1.20 3.13
C ILE A 72 28.51 -0.77 1.66
N GLY A 73 28.60 0.54 1.43
CA GLY A 73 28.45 1.20 0.14
C GLY A 73 27.01 1.51 -0.25
N ARG A 74 26.01 0.95 0.44
CA ARG A 74 24.59 1.13 0.12
C ARG A 74 24.01 2.41 0.73
N VAL A 75 22.95 2.86 0.09
CA VAL A 75 22.12 4.00 0.51
C VAL A 75 20.86 3.50 1.19
N GLY A 76 20.42 4.24 2.20
CA GLY A 76 19.29 3.87 3.05
C GLY A 76 18.91 4.98 4.02
N TYR A 77 18.45 4.56 5.19
CA TYR A 77 18.07 5.45 6.28
C TYR A 77 18.58 4.96 7.63
N LEU A 78 18.70 5.88 8.58
CA LEU A 78 18.96 5.60 9.98
C LEU A 78 17.65 5.66 10.78
N GLU A 79 17.47 4.69 11.67
CA GLU A 79 16.33 4.62 12.60
C GLU A 79 16.84 4.40 14.02
N ALA A 80 16.21 5.05 15.01
CA ALA A 80 16.61 4.92 16.40
C ALA A 80 16.40 3.48 16.93
N ALA A 81 17.38 2.95 17.66
CA ALA A 81 17.32 1.63 18.29
C ALA A 81 16.44 1.66 19.56
N ARG A 82 15.11 1.70 19.38
CA ARG A 82 14.13 1.85 20.48
C ARG A 82 14.09 0.67 21.48
N PHE A 83 14.72 -0.46 21.16
CA PHE A 83 14.80 -1.66 22.01
C PHE A 83 16.25 -2.13 22.17
N ALA A 84 17.18 -1.20 22.36
CA ALA A 84 18.55 -1.55 22.69
C ALA A 84 18.56 -2.33 24.03
N PRO A 85 19.26 -3.47 24.16
CA PRO A 85 19.43 -4.16 25.43
C PRO A 85 19.95 -3.19 26.52
N PRO A 86 19.67 -3.43 27.82
CA PRO A 86 19.93 -2.48 28.92
C PRO A 86 21.40 -2.09 29.16
N ARG A 87 22.33 -2.52 28.30
CA ARG A 87 23.77 -2.22 28.35
C ARG A 87 24.22 -1.17 27.33
N LEU A 88 23.32 -0.79 26.44
CA LEU A 88 23.60 0.02 25.28
C LEU A 88 23.23 1.49 25.54
N SER A 89 24.00 2.41 24.97
CA SER A 89 24.00 3.83 25.33
C SER A 89 22.92 4.62 24.59
N ASN A 90 22.46 5.72 25.19
CA ASN A 90 21.46 6.61 24.58
C ASN A 90 21.98 7.18 23.25
N GLY A 91 21.28 6.92 22.14
CA GLY A 91 21.61 7.48 20.80
C GLY A 91 21.97 6.45 19.72
N GLU A 92 21.79 5.16 19.99
CA GLU A 92 22.04 4.11 19.01
C GLU A 92 21.03 4.06 17.88
N CYS A 93 21.50 3.58 16.72
CA CYS A 93 20.71 3.52 15.52
C CYS A 93 20.90 2.21 14.74
N TRP A 94 19.94 1.93 13.88
CA TRP A 94 19.99 0.89 12.87
C TRP A 94 20.12 1.54 11.51
N PHE A 95 21.07 1.04 10.71
CA PHE A 95 21.08 1.32 9.28
C PHE A 95 20.15 0.34 8.56
N ARG A 96 19.35 0.87 7.64
CA ARG A 96 18.44 0.10 6.79
C ARG A 96 18.65 0.54 5.35
N ALA A 97 19.32 -0.30 4.56
CA ALA A 97 19.50 -0.07 3.13
C ALA A 97 18.13 -0.03 2.43
N TYR A 98 17.98 0.87 1.47
CA TYR A 98 16.83 0.82 0.56
C TYR A 98 16.89 -0.43 -0.31
N LEU A 99 15.74 -0.98 -0.64
CA LEU A 99 15.68 -2.10 -1.58
C LEU A 99 16.12 -1.63 -2.99
N ASP A 100 15.64 -0.45 -3.39
CA ASP A 100 16.08 0.25 -4.59
C ASP A 100 17.16 1.28 -4.23
N GLN A 101 18.38 1.07 -4.72
CA GLN A 101 19.54 1.92 -4.41
C GLN A 101 19.52 3.28 -5.13
N THR A 102 18.58 3.51 -6.05
CA THR A 102 18.31 4.80 -6.69
C THR A 102 17.24 5.62 -5.96
N LEU A 103 16.50 4.99 -5.04
CA LEU A 103 15.43 5.63 -4.28
C LEU A 103 16.01 6.71 -3.36
N ARG A 104 15.44 7.92 -3.41
CA ARG A 104 15.76 9.02 -2.52
C ARG A 104 14.50 9.61 -1.94
N ARG A 105 14.57 9.97 -0.67
CA ARG A 105 13.62 10.87 -0.03
C ARG A 105 13.76 12.25 -0.68
N ALA A 106 12.64 12.85 -1.06
CA ALA A 106 12.61 14.13 -1.76
C ALA A 106 11.60 15.09 -1.08
N PRO A 107 12.03 15.82 -0.04
CA PRO A 107 11.16 16.70 0.77
C PRO A 107 10.44 17.78 -0.05
N GLU A 108 11.03 18.21 -1.16
CA GLU A 108 10.45 19.17 -2.10
C GLU A 108 9.13 18.70 -2.73
N PHE A 109 8.86 17.39 -2.72
CA PHE A 109 7.60 16.81 -3.21
C PHE A 109 6.57 16.57 -2.11
N ASP A 110 6.87 16.90 -0.85
CA ASP A 110 5.94 16.72 0.26
C ASP A 110 4.65 17.50 0.05
N ALA A 111 3.55 16.88 0.44
CA ALA A 111 2.28 17.56 0.53
C ALA A 111 1.98 17.90 2.00
N PRO A 112 1.37 19.07 2.26
CA PRO A 112 0.75 19.27 3.57
C PRO A 112 -0.24 18.13 3.82
N MET A 113 -0.26 17.61 5.05
CA MET A 113 -1.18 16.55 5.44
C MET A 113 -2.60 17.07 5.22
N SER A 114 -3.26 16.62 4.14
CA SER A 114 -4.63 17.01 3.89
C SER A 114 -5.52 16.39 4.96
N LEU A 115 -6.31 17.23 5.63
CA LEU A 115 -7.41 16.78 6.49
C LEU A 115 -8.53 16.08 5.67
N SER A 116 -8.41 16.06 4.34
CA SER A 116 -9.40 15.46 3.43
C SER A 116 -9.33 13.93 3.33
N GLY A 117 -8.48 13.27 4.13
CA GLY A 117 -8.49 11.82 4.25
C GLY A 117 -9.59 11.36 5.21
N PHE A 118 -10.30 10.29 4.85
CA PHE A 118 -11.16 9.60 5.80
C PHE A 118 -10.36 9.25 7.07
N PRO A 119 -10.94 9.40 8.27
CA PRO A 119 -10.23 9.11 9.51
C PRO A 119 -9.74 7.65 9.51
N GLY A 120 -8.42 7.47 9.58
CA GLY A 120 -7.77 6.16 9.58
C GLY A 120 -6.99 5.82 8.30
N ARG A 121 -7.27 6.50 7.17
CA ARG A 121 -6.55 6.27 5.90
C ARG A 121 -5.16 6.91 5.93
N ARG A 122 -4.13 6.17 5.54
CA ARG A 122 -2.76 6.69 5.42
C ARG A 122 -2.61 7.49 4.13
N VAL A 123 -2.70 8.82 4.25
CA VAL A 123 -2.56 9.74 3.10
C VAL A 123 -1.12 9.75 2.59
N ALA A 124 -0.95 9.60 1.27
CA ALA A 124 0.35 9.72 0.61
C ALA A 124 0.81 11.19 0.57
N ASN A 125 1.70 11.56 1.48
CA ASN A 125 2.13 12.95 1.66
C ASN A 125 3.65 13.14 1.72
N ILE A 126 4.43 12.06 1.75
CA ILE A 126 5.89 12.08 1.78
C ILE A 126 6.43 11.88 0.37
N GLY A 127 7.24 12.82 -0.10
CA GLY A 127 7.85 12.83 -1.43
C GLY A 127 9.05 11.88 -1.59
N TRP A 128 9.11 11.22 -2.73
CA TRP A 128 10.17 10.29 -3.10
C TRP A 128 10.53 10.42 -4.58
N ILE A 129 11.77 10.11 -4.94
CA ILE A 129 12.23 10.00 -6.34
C ILE A 129 13.02 8.69 -6.49
N CYS A 130 13.04 8.12 -7.69
CA CYS A 130 13.93 7.02 -8.05
C CYS A 130 14.18 7.06 -9.57
N GLU A 131 15.10 6.22 -10.07
CA GLU A 131 15.42 6.17 -11.50
C GLU A 131 14.19 5.86 -12.36
N SER A 132 13.31 4.98 -11.90
CA SER A 132 12.07 4.62 -12.60
C SER A 132 10.99 5.71 -12.55
N LYS A 133 11.07 6.62 -11.57
CA LYS A 133 10.11 7.72 -11.35
C LYS A 133 10.87 9.04 -11.14
N PRO A 134 11.53 9.58 -12.18
CA PRO A 134 12.39 10.75 -12.05
C PRO A 134 11.62 12.04 -11.75
N MET A 135 10.32 12.08 -12.07
CA MET A 135 9.44 13.21 -11.77
C MET A 135 8.93 13.21 -10.31
N GLY A 136 9.33 12.21 -9.52
CA GLY A 136 8.90 12.03 -8.15
C GLY A 136 7.50 11.43 -7.99
N PHE A 137 7.22 10.98 -6.77
CA PHE A 137 5.94 10.41 -6.36
C PHE A 137 5.77 10.59 -4.85
N ARG A 138 4.59 10.25 -4.33
CA ARG A 138 4.29 10.35 -2.89
C ARG A 138 3.95 8.99 -2.31
N ALA A 139 4.39 8.77 -1.08
CA ALA A 139 4.03 7.62 -0.27
C ALA A 139 3.57 8.09 1.12
N PRO A 140 2.86 7.25 1.89
CA PRO A 140 2.43 7.64 3.22
C PRO A 140 3.58 7.74 4.22
N ALA A 141 3.39 8.57 5.24
CA ALA A 141 4.36 8.72 6.32
C ALA A 141 4.69 7.39 7.00
N GLY A 142 5.99 7.11 7.15
CA GLY A 142 6.51 5.88 7.77
C GLY A 142 6.63 4.69 6.81
N LEU A 143 6.10 4.78 5.59
CA LEU A 143 6.32 3.77 4.55
C LEU A 143 7.55 4.12 3.71
N VAL A 144 8.46 3.17 3.56
CA VAL A 144 9.60 3.25 2.63
C VAL A 144 9.21 2.46 1.38
N PRO A 145 9.13 3.10 0.20
CA PRO A 145 8.80 2.39 -1.04
C PRO A 145 9.77 1.24 -1.35
N GLY A 146 9.26 0.21 -2.01
CA GLY A 146 10.04 -0.94 -2.46
C GLY A 146 10.77 -0.68 -3.78
N GLY A 147 11.01 -1.76 -4.53
CA GLY A 147 11.68 -1.71 -5.84
C GLY A 147 10.96 -0.78 -6.82
N GLU A 148 11.69 0.05 -7.57
CA GLU A 148 11.13 0.98 -8.55
C GLU A 148 10.11 1.99 -7.94
N GLY A 149 10.20 2.22 -6.63
CA GLY A 149 9.24 3.06 -5.91
C GLY A 149 7.82 2.48 -5.85
N ARG A 150 7.68 1.15 -5.88
CA ARG A 150 6.39 0.45 -5.76
C ARG A 150 5.94 0.37 -4.29
N PHE A 151 4.64 0.49 -4.08
CA PHE A 151 3.94 0.22 -2.83
C PHE A 151 2.45 0.02 -3.14
N VAL A 152 1.72 -0.66 -2.27
CA VAL A 152 0.26 -0.80 -2.42
C VAL A 152 -0.40 0.39 -1.71
N PRO A 153 -1.19 1.23 -2.41
CA PRO A 153 -1.87 2.35 -1.78
C PRO A 153 -2.92 1.87 -0.76
N ASP A 154 -3.21 2.71 0.23
CA ASP A 154 -4.27 2.43 1.17
C ASP A 154 -5.61 2.73 0.50
N GLU A 155 -6.35 1.70 0.14
CA GLU A 155 -7.69 1.77 -0.48
C GLU A 155 -8.77 1.23 0.46
N THR A 156 -8.46 1.15 1.76
CA THR A 156 -9.35 0.56 2.74
C THR A 156 -10.63 1.37 2.94
N VAL A 157 -11.72 0.65 3.21
CA VAL A 157 -13.01 1.23 3.56
C VAL A 157 -13.19 1.15 5.07
N GLN A 158 -13.58 2.26 5.69
CA GLN A 158 -13.76 2.33 7.14
C GLN A 158 -15.10 1.70 7.56
N ILE A 159 -15.03 0.79 8.54
CA ILE A 159 -16.20 0.14 9.16
C ILE A 159 -16.16 0.39 10.67
N THR A 160 -17.30 0.72 11.28
CA THR A 160 -17.43 0.88 12.74
C THR A 160 -18.18 -0.30 13.33
N LEU A 161 -17.56 -1.01 14.29
CA LEU A 161 -18.12 -2.20 14.93
C LEU A 161 -18.16 -2.04 16.46
N ASN A 162 -19.31 -2.35 17.07
CA ASN A 162 -19.41 -2.49 18.52
C ASN A 162 -18.89 -3.87 18.94
N VAL A 163 -17.86 -3.89 19.78
CA VAL A 163 -17.17 -5.14 20.17
C VAL A 163 -17.64 -5.60 21.55
N PRO A 164 -18.13 -6.85 21.71
CA PRO A 164 -18.58 -7.36 23.00
C PRO A 164 -17.41 -7.55 23.99
N PRO A 165 -17.62 -7.37 25.31
CA PRO A 165 -16.55 -7.46 26.31
C PRO A 165 -15.90 -8.86 26.37
N GLU A 166 -16.62 -9.91 25.99
CA GLU A 166 -16.10 -11.27 25.87
C GLU A 166 -14.97 -11.37 24.84
N PHE A 167 -15.12 -10.70 23.69
CA PHE A 167 -14.08 -10.66 22.67
C PHE A 167 -12.90 -9.82 23.14
N VAL A 168 -13.14 -8.66 23.76
CA VAL A 168 -12.07 -7.84 24.35
C VAL A 168 -11.25 -8.65 25.36
N ARG A 169 -11.91 -9.48 26.20
CA ARG A 169 -11.23 -10.37 27.15
C ARG A 169 -10.42 -11.44 26.43
N LEU A 170 -10.94 -12.03 25.35
CA LEU A 170 -10.20 -12.99 24.51
C LEU A 170 -8.93 -12.35 23.94
N CYS A 171 -9.02 -11.17 23.33
CA CYS A 171 -7.85 -10.49 22.75
C CYS A 171 -6.75 -10.22 23.78
N ARG A 172 -7.14 -9.86 25.01
CA ARG A 172 -6.19 -9.64 26.12
C ARG A 172 -5.41 -10.89 26.52
N GLN A 173 -5.96 -12.10 26.33
CA GLN A 173 -5.21 -13.34 26.59
C GLN A 173 -3.98 -13.47 25.69
N TYR A 174 -4.05 -12.89 24.49
CA TYR A 174 -2.97 -12.88 23.50
C TYR A 174 -2.16 -11.57 23.51
N GLN A 175 -2.40 -10.68 24.48
CA GLN A 175 -1.74 -9.36 24.56
C GLN A 175 -1.89 -8.55 23.27
N ARG A 176 -3.09 -8.61 22.67
CA ARG A 176 -3.46 -7.86 21.48
C ARG A 176 -4.75 -7.10 21.70
N SER A 177 -4.91 -6.02 20.96
CA SER A 177 -6.17 -5.29 20.84
C SER A 177 -7.13 -6.02 19.89
N PRO A 178 -8.46 -5.78 20.01
CA PRO A 178 -9.43 -6.28 19.03
C PRO A 178 -9.09 -5.86 17.60
N GLU A 179 -8.59 -4.64 17.42
CA GLU A 179 -8.20 -4.11 16.11
C GLU A 179 -7.07 -4.93 15.47
N GLU A 180 -6.00 -5.22 16.23
CA GLU A 180 -4.88 -6.01 15.71
C GLU A 180 -5.30 -7.42 15.29
N ILE A 181 -6.12 -8.08 16.10
CA ILE A 181 -6.61 -9.43 15.80
C ILE A 181 -7.53 -9.42 14.56
N LEU A 182 -8.46 -8.46 14.48
CA LEU A 182 -9.35 -8.36 13.32
C LEU A 182 -8.58 -8.01 12.04
N ARG A 183 -7.60 -7.11 12.11
CA ARG A 183 -6.74 -6.80 10.95
C ARG A 183 -5.97 -8.02 10.47
N GLY A 184 -5.40 -8.80 11.39
CA GLY A 184 -4.72 -10.05 11.07
C GLY A 184 -5.65 -11.05 10.39
N PHE A 185 -6.82 -11.30 10.97
CA PHE A 185 -7.81 -12.20 10.39
C PHE A 185 -8.28 -11.75 9.00
N ILE A 186 -8.54 -10.45 8.80
CA ILE A 186 -8.92 -9.91 7.49
C ILE A 186 -7.78 -10.12 6.48
N ALA A 187 -6.53 -9.87 6.88
CA ALA A 187 -5.38 -10.09 6.01
C ALA A 187 -5.21 -11.58 5.64
N ASP A 188 -5.47 -12.48 6.58
CA ASP A 188 -5.41 -13.92 6.33
C ASP A 188 -6.53 -14.37 5.39
N ALA A 189 -7.76 -13.95 5.68
CA ALA A 189 -8.95 -14.27 4.88
C ALA A 189 -8.89 -13.72 3.43
N ALA A 190 -8.23 -12.58 3.23
CA ALA A 190 -8.07 -11.94 1.93
C ALA A 190 -6.70 -12.22 1.29
N GLU A 191 -5.92 -13.17 1.83
CA GLU A 191 -4.60 -13.56 1.34
C GLU A 191 -3.62 -12.38 1.12
N LEU A 192 -3.69 -11.37 1.99
CA LEU A 192 -2.90 -10.16 1.85
C LEU A 192 -1.48 -10.36 2.38
N HIS A 193 -0.49 -9.95 1.59
CA HIS A 193 0.92 -10.02 1.96
C HIS A 193 1.57 -8.64 1.95
N ASP A 194 2.27 -8.30 3.03
CA ASP A 194 3.20 -7.16 3.03
C ASP A 194 4.55 -7.62 2.46
N LEU A 195 4.79 -7.28 1.19
CA LEU A 195 5.98 -7.69 0.47
C LEU A 195 7.03 -6.58 0.53
N HIS A 196 8.28 -6.93 0.85
CA HIS A 196 9.38 -5.95 0.88
C HIS A 196 9.56 -5.19 -0.45
N GLY A 197 9.23 -5.84 -1.59
CA GLY A 197 9.28 -5.24 -2.93
C GLY A 197 8.13 -4.28 -3.25
N ALA A 198 7.00 -4.42 -2.57
CA ALA A 198 5.80 -3.62 -2.75
C ALA A 198 5.06 -3.52 -1.40
N PRO A 199 5.62 -2.75 -0.44
CA PRO A 199 5.06 -2.69 0.90
C PRO A 199 3.67 -2.06 0.89
N ARG A 200 2.82 -2.46 1.83
CA ARG A 200 1.43 -2.01 1.88
C ARG A 200 1.25 -0.79 2.76
N ALA A 201 0.61 0.24 2.21
CA ALA A 201 0.27 1.45 2.96
C ALA A 201 -0.82 1.22 4.00
N ASP A 202 -1.76 0.33 3.72
CA ASP A 202 -2.89 -0.01 4.62
C ASP A 202 -2.45 -0.71 5.92
N GLY A 203 -1.24 -1.27 5.94
CA GLY A 203 -0.67 -1.97 7.09
C GLY A 203 -1.28 -3.34 7.36
N PHE A 204 -1.98 -3.95 6.39
CA PHE A 204 -2.43 -5.33 6.48
C PHE A 204 -1.30 -6.28 6.05
N SER A 205 -1.17 -7.39 6.76
CA SER A 205 -0.30 -8.50 6.40
C SER A 205 -0.83 -9.77 7.03
N SER A 206 -0.87 -10.85 6.25
CA SER A 206 -1.17 -12.20 6.73
C SER A 206 -0.18 -12.61 7.81
N ASN A 207 -0.66 -13.38 8.80
CA ASN A 207 0.12 -13.93 9.89
C ASN A 207 0.95 -15.16 9.47
N GLY A 208 0.55 -15.85 8.41
CA GLY A 208 1.23 -17.06 7.95
C GLY A 208 0.36 -17.89 6.99
N SER A 209 0.95 -18.91 6.36
CA SER A 209 0.22 -19.78 5.42
C SER A 209 -0.91 -20.53 6.10
N ASP A 210 -0.62 -21.13 7.24
CA ASP A 210 -1.58 -21.98 7.94
C ASP A 210 -2.75 -21.14 8.46
N GLU A 211 -2.47 -19.91 8.90
CA GLU A 211 -3.50 -18.95 9.31
C GLU A 211 -4.46 -18.60 8.17
N ARG A 212 -3.99 -18.51 6.92
CA ARG A 212 -4.86 -18.30 5.75
C ARG A 212 -5.77 -19.50 5.54
N ASP A 213 -5.23 -20.70 5.55
CA ASP A 213 -6.01 -21.94 5.40
C ASP A 213 -7.10 -22.04 6.48
N TYR A 214 -6.78 -21.69 7.73
CA TYR A 214 -7.76 -21.67 8.83
C TYR A 214 -8.79 -20.55 8.71
N ALA A 215 -8.39 -19.37 8.25
CA ALA A 215 -9.30 -18.25 8.03
C ALA A 215 -10.31 -18.57 6.91
N GLU A 216 -9.83 -19.09 5.78
CA GLU A 216 -10.67 -19.57 4.68
C GLU A 216 -11.62 -20.66 5.15
N ALA A 217 -11.10 -21.70 5.83
CA ALA A 217 -11.93 -22.80 6.34
C ALA A 217 -13.01 -22.33 7.32
N TRP A 218 -12.72 -21.31 8.14
CA TRP A 218 -13.70 -20.72 9.03
C TRP A 218 -14.78 -19.94 8.26
N ILE A 219 -14.40 -19.12 7.27
CA ILE A 219 -15.35 -18.35 6.44
C ILE A 219 -16.22 -19.30 5.64
N GLU A 220 -15.64 -20.27 4.95
CA GLU A 220 -16.36 -21.25 4.14
C GLU A 220 -17.35 -22.01 5.02
N ARG A 221 -16.93 -22.49 6.19
CA ARG A 221 -17.84 -23.21 7.09
C ARG A 221 -18.98 -22.33 7.63
N ALA A 222 -18.72 -21.07 7.92
CA ALA A 222 -19.70 -20.17 8.53
C ALA A 222 -20.64 -19.53 7.50
N TYR A 223 -20.15 -19.25 6.28
CA TYR A 223 -20.81 -18.38 5.31
C TYR A 223 -20.98 -18.99 3.91
N ALA A 224 -20.48 -20.20 3.61
CA ALA A 224 -20.67 -20.85 2.31
C ALA A 224 -22.12 -20.84 1.80
N PRO A 225 -23.17 -21.01 2.64
CA PRO A 225 -24.56 -20.95 2.15
C PRO A 225 -24.97 -19.61 1.53
N TRP A 226 -24.23 -18.53 1.81
CA TRP A 226 -24.46 -17.19 1.27
C TRP A 226 -23.39 -16.76 0.26
N ARG A 227 -22.47 -17.66 -0.12
CA ARG A 227 -21.44 -17.38 -1.11
C ARG A 227 -22.11 -17.08 -2.45
N VAL A 228 -21.75 -15.95 -3.03
CA VAL A 228 -22.20 -15.53 -4.36
C VAL A 228 -21.05 -15.69 -5.34
N ASP A 229 -21.38 -16.09 -6.57
CA ASP A 229 -20.44 -16.09 -7.68
C ASP A 229 -20.30 -14.64 -8.19
N ILE A 230 -19.22 -13.98 -7.78
CA ILE A 230 -18.95 -12.58 -8.12
C ILE A 230 -18.67 -12.45 -9.61
N ASP A 231 -17.94 -13.40 -10.21
CA ASP A 231 -17.62 -13.37 -11.65
C ASP A 231 -18.91 -13.42 -12.49
N ALA A 232 -19.87 -14.26 -12.09
CA ALA A 232 -21.18 -14.32 -12.75
C ALA A 232 -22.03 -13.05 -12.55
N LEU A 233 -21.86 -12.34 -11.44
CA LEU A 233 -22.53 -11.04 -11.23
C LEU A 233 -21.91 -9.95 -12.08
N GLU A 234 -20.58 -9.86 -12.12
CA GLU A 234 -19.85 -8.88 -12.92
C GLU A 234 -20.10 -9.08 -14.43
N GLU A 235 -20.12 -10.34 -14.90
CA GLU A 235 -20.47 -10.66 -16.29
C GLU A 235 -21.89 -10.20 -16.63
N LYS A 236 -22.84 -10.44 -15.72
CA LYS A 236 -24.23 -10.01 -15.90
C LYS A 236 -24.38 -8.49 -15.89
N GLU A 237 -23.65 -7.78 -15.03
CA GLU A 237 -23.65 -6.32 -15.00
C GLU A 237 -23.08 -5.74 -16.30
N ALA A 238 -21.99 -6.32 -16.82
CA ALA A 238 -21.42 -5.93 -18.11
C ALA A 238 -22.40 -6.17 -19.28
N GLU A 239 -23.08 -7.33 -19.33
CA GLU A 239 -24.12 -7.60 -20.33
C GLU A 239 -25.31 -6.64 -20.23
N GLU A 240 -25.66 -6.19 -19.02
CA GLU A 240 -26.69 -5.19 -18.80
C GLU A 240 -26.28 -3.81 -19.33
N GLU A 241 -25.03 -3.39 -19.07
CA GLU A 241 -24.45 -2.14 -19.58
C GLU A 241 -24.38 -2.14 -21.12
N GLU A 242 -23.86 -3.22 -21.74
CA GLU A 242 -23.82 -3.36 -23.20
C GLU A 242 -25.22 -3.27 -23.83
N ARG A 243 -26.23 -3.83 -23.18
CA ARG A 243 -27.61 -3.77 -23.64
C ARG A 243 -28.21 -2.37 -23.51
N GLU A 244 -27.82 -1.62 -22.48
CA GLU A 244 -28.21 -0.21 -22.34
C GLU A 244 -27.57 0.65 -23.42
N ASP A 245 -26.28 0.45 -23.70
CA ASP A 245 -25.57 1.13 -24.79
C ASP A 245 -26.20 0.86 -26.15
N GLN A 246 -26.55 -0.40 -26.44
CA GLN A 246 -27.26 -0.77 -27.67
C GLN A 246 -28.62 -0.08 -27.78
N ARG A 247 -29.35 0.08 -26.66
CA ARG A 247 -30.64 0.80 -26.67
C ARG A 247 -30.46 2.28 -26.96
N ILE A 248 -29.41 2.89 -26.42
CA ILE A 248 -29.07 4.28 -26.69
C ILE A 248 -28.70 4.46 -28.17
N GLU A 249 -27.87 3.56 -28.72
CA GLU A 249 -27.47 3.60 -30.12
C GLU A 249 -28.68 3.45 -31.06
N ILE A 250 -29.56 2.48 -30.81
CA ILE A 250 -30.81 2.33 -31.57
C ILE A 250 -31.68 3.60 -31.47
N GLY A 251 -31.76 4.21 -30.29
CA GLY A 251 -32.46 5.49 -30.10
C GLY A 251 -31.87 6.60 -30.98
N ALA A 252 -30.55 6.73 -31.01
CA ALA A 252 -29.86 7.72 -31.86
C ALA A 252 -30.13 7.49 -33.35
N TYR A 253 -30.13 6.24 -33.83
CA TYR A 253 -30.50 5.94 -35.21
C TYR A 253 -31.95 6.32 -35.54
N LEU A 254 -32.89 6.14 -34.60
CA LEU A 254 -34.28 6.57 -34.80
C LEU A 254 -34.40 8.09 -34.86
N ASP A 255 -33.64 8.82 -34.03
CA ASP A 255 -33.58 10.28 -34.07
C ASP A 255 -33.05 10.78 -35.42
N ASP A 256 -32.03 10.13 -35.99
CA ASP A 256 -31.51 10.42 -37.33
C ASP A 256 -32.56 10.19 -38.42
N VAL A 257 -33.33 9.10 -38.35
CA VAL A 257 -34.44 8.82 -39.29
C VAL A 257 -35.48 9.93 -39.27
N VAL A 258 -35.83 10.43 -38.08
CA VAL A 258 -36.77 11.56 -37.94
C VAL A 258 -36.16 12.86 -38.47
N ALA A 259 -34.88 13.11 -38.20
CA ALA A 259 -34.17 14.29 -38.69
C ALA A 259 -34.11 14.37 -40.22
N ASP A 260 -33.98 13.22 -40.88
CA ASP A 260 -34.02 13.07 -42.35
C ASP A 260 -35.45 13.15 -42.93
N GLY A 261 -36.47 13.36 -42.08
CA GLY A 261 -37.87 13.52 -42.47
C GLY A 261 -38.64 12.19 -42.59
N GLY A 262 -38.10 11.10 -42.06
CA GLY A 262 -38.75 9.80 -41.94
C GLY A 262 -39.70 9.71 -40.73
N ASP A 263 -40.49 8.64 -40.71
CA ASP A 263 -41.39 8.31 -39.59
C ASP A 263 -40.81 7.12 -38.82
N ALA A 264 -40.41 7.36 -37.57
CA ALA A 264 -39.81 6.35 -36.70
C ALA A 264 -40.76 5.18 -36.41
N ASP A 265 -42.07 5.44 -36.28
CA ASP A 265 -43.05 4.39 -35.99
C ASP A 265 -43.21 3.46 -37.20
N ALA A 266 -43.28 4.03 -38.41
CA ALA A 266 -43.31 3.26 -39.65
C ALA A 266 -42.02 2.45 -39.88
N PHE A 267 -40.85 2.99 -39.49
CA PHE A 267 -39.58 2.28 -39.58
C PHE A 267 -39.55 1.06 -38.62
N LEU A 268 -39.97 1.24 -37.37
CA LEU A 268 -40.05 0.15 -36.40
C LEU A 268 -41.05 -0.93 -36.84
N GLU A 269 -42.18 -0.55 -37.42
CA GLU A 269 -43.17 -1.48 -37.97
C GLU A 269 -42.59 -2.29 -39.15
N ALA A 270 -41.84 -1.65 -40.05
CA ALA A 270 -41.15 -2.34 -41.15
C ALA A 270 -40.07 -3.31 -40.67
N VAL A 271 -39.30 -2.96 -39.63
CA VAL A 271 -38.31 -3.86 -39.00
C VAL A 271 -39.01 -5.05 -38.36
N ARG A 272 -40.15 -4.85 -37.70
CA ARG A 272 -40.95 -5.93 -37.11
C ARG A 272 -41.47 -6.91 -38.17
N ASP A 273 -42.03 -6.40 -39.26
CA ASP A 273 -42.50 -7.21 -40.39
C ASP A 273 -41.37 -8.00 -41.07
N LEU A 274 -40.16 -7.44 -41.11
CA LEU A 274 -38.98 -8.13 -41.60
C LEU A 274 -38.56 -9.26 -40.65
N ALA A 275 -38.51 -9.00 -39.35
CA ALA A 275 -38.17 -9.99 -38.33
C ALA A 275 -39.14 -11.18 -38.32
N ASP A 276 -40.44 -10.92 -38.42
CA ASP A 276 -41.47 -11.97 -38.44
C ASP A 276 -41.35 -12.86 -39.69
N ARG A 277 -41.01 -12.28 -40.85
CA ARG A 277 -40.71 -13.05 -42.08
C ARG A 277 -39.50 -13.96 -41.89
N PHE A 278 -38.39 -13.44 -41.37
CA PHE A 278 -37.19 -14.23 -41.09
C PHE A 278 -37.47 -15.40 -40.15
N LYS A 279 -38.32 -15.19 -39.13
CA LYS A 279 -38.71 -16.22 -38.17
C LYS A 279 -39.56 -17.33 -38.81
N SER A 280 -40.44 -16.97 -39.74
CA SER A 280 -41.27 -17.94 -40.46
C SER A 280 -40.47 -18.81 -41.45
N GLU A 281 -39.44 -18.23 -42.09
CA GLU A 281 -38.59 -18.94 -43.07
C GLU A 281 -37.58 -19.88 -42.39
N SER A 282 -37.07 -19.52 -41.21
CA SER A 282 -36.16 -20.36 -40.43
C SER A 282 -36.88 -21.57 -39.81
N CYS A 283 -38.12 -21.39 -39.34
CA CYS A 283 -38.94 -22.50 -38.83
C CYS A 283 -39.38 -23.49 -39.94
N SER A 284 -39.42 -23.04 -41.20
CA SER A 284 -39.74 -23.88 -42.37
C SER A 284 -38.56 -24.69 -42.92
N ARG A 285 -37.33 -24.45 -42.42
CA ARG A 285 -36.10 -25.13 -42.86
C ARG A 285 -35.63 -26.25 -41.92
N GLU A 286 -36.16 -26.35 -40.71
CA GLU A 286 -35.79 -27.36 -39.71
C GLU A 286 -36.82 -28.51 -39.58
N GLY A 287 -37.89 -28.52 -40.39
CA GLY A 287 -38.87 -29.62 -40.49
C GLY A 287 -38.68 -30.44 -41.75
#